data_AF-A0A3M1R766-F1
#
_entry.id   AF-A0A3M1R766-F1
#
_cell.length_a   1.000
_cell.length_b   1.000
_cell.length_c   1.000
_cell.angle_alpha   90.00
_cell.angle_beta   90.00
_cell.angle_gamma   90.00
#
_symmetry.space_group_name_H-M   'P 1'
#
loop_
_entity.id
_entity.type
_entity.pdbx_description
1 polymer ?
#
loop_
_entity_poly.entity_id
_entity_poly.type
_entity_poly.pdbx_seq_one_letter_code
_entity_poly.pdbx_strand_id
1 'polypeptide(L)'
;MIHQWKADLHIHTHHSDGQDTPGEVVLQAKARQVKAIAITDHDNITGLQEGIALGLREGIEVIPGVELSTCYEDMDDIHLLGYYFDWMNAELRERLQEFQFHRVQRGKAILEKVNTRLKAEGREVIPYEELSARITGSLGRPHIAEQLRARGYVRNNEEAFQQYLIPCNVQKPSLPLPEAMRLLQHARGIPVLAHPTYVTQDRPKLRQLLQEWSREGLLGLEAYHNGAEAIDITYFQKLARAHGLTYTGGSDYHSEQYGSQIGSSRGQTLIPYVVALNLKRCYLHTYPFVLILESLAPARQKRLVQVLAQDYGISRASKADLEVSLSLPLSSPLLFDTTLLSLSERETWYRTLSSGQIPYVILTEEEAWSSAGFPTVLWPADRSLDPLHAPHFVVHQAILTRLRASSPSALRPGEAR
;
A
#
# COMPACT_ATOMS: atom_id res chain seq x y z
N MET A 1 -16.01 17.34 4.93
CA MET A 1 -16.34 15.90 4.80
C MET A 1 -15.09 15.01 4.79
N ILE A 2 -14.02 15.26 4.01
CA ILE A 2 -12.78 14.43 4.05
C ILE A 2 -12.17 14.32 5.45
N HIS A 3 -12.20 15.40 6.25
CA HIS A 3 -11.60 15.41 7.59
C HIS A 3 -12.23 14.40 8.57
N GLN A 4 -13.38 13.80 8.22
CA GLN A 4 -14.03 12.73 8.99
C GLN A 4 -13.75 11.33 8.43
N TRP A 5 -13.10 11.22 7.27
CA TRP A 5 -12.76 9.93 6.67
C TRP A 5 -11.51 9.35 7.29
N LYS A 6 -11.47 8.02 7.33
CA LYS A 6 -10.36 7.23 7.87
C LYS A 6 -9.67 6.44 6.77
N ALA A 7 -8.39 6.19 6.95
CA ALA A 7 -7.61 5.27 6.14
C ALA A 7 -6.79 4.35 7.03
N ASP A 8 -6.24 3.26 6.47
CA ASP A 8 -5.30 2.40 7.17
C ASP A 8 -4.36 1.73 6.17
N LEU A 9 -3.11 2.18 6.12
CA LEU A 9 -2.18 1.81 5.06
C LEU A 9 -1.15 0.76 5.48
N HIS A 10 -1.38 0.06 6.59
CA HIS A 10 -0.49 -0.99 7.06
C HIS A 10 -1.32 -2.10 7.72
N ILE A 11 -1.64 -3.13 6.94
CA ILE A 11 -2.50 -4.25 7.35
C ILE A 11 -1.95 -5.57 6.81
N HIS A 12 -1.89 -6.56 7.68
CA HIS A 12 -1.50 -7.94 7.38
C HIS A 12 -2.72 -8.86 7.31
N THR A 13 -2.64 -9.85 6.44
CA THR A 13 -3.63 -10.91 6.24
C THR A 13 -2.99 -12.26 6.51
N HIS A 14 -3.76 -13.34 6.36
CA HIS A 14 -3.23 -14.70 6.47
C HIS A 14 -2.19 -15.06 5.39
N HIS A 15 -1.97 -14.20 4.39
CA HIS A 15 -0.92 -14.38 3.40
C HIS A 15 0.49 -14.10 3.98
N SER A 16 0.61 -13.43 5.13
CA SER A 16 1.86 -13.34 5.91
C SER A 16 1.74 -13.96 7.30
N ASP A 17 1.20 -13.21 8.25
CA ASP A 17 1.08 -13.52 9.69
C ASP A 17 -0.09 -12.80 10.37
N GLY A 18 -0.97 -12.17 9.57
CA GLY A 18 -2.32 -11.85 10.00
C GLY A 18 -3.19 -13.12 10.12
N GLN A 19 -4.34 -13.00 10.75
CA GLN A 19 -5.30 -14.10 10.89
C GLN A 19 -6.45 -14.02 9.88
N ASP A 20 -6.84 -12.82 9.49
CA ASP A 20 -7.98 -12.60 8.62
C ASP A 20 -7.62 -12.73 7.13
N THR A 21 -8.60 -13.14 6.33
CA THR A 21 -8.54 -13.10 4.87
C THR A 21 -8.50 -11.67 4.32
N PRO A 22 -7.92 -11.45 3.13
CA PRO A 22 -8.05 -10.17 2.43
C PRO A 22 -9.51 -9.70 2.35
N GLY A 23 -10.44 -10.62 2.11
CA GLY A 23 -11.87 -10.34 2.09
C GLY A 23 -12.44 -9.87 3.44
N GLU A 24 -12.10 -10.55 4.54
CA GLU A 24 -12.52 -10.16 5.89
C GLU A 24 -11.97 -8.79 6.27
N VAL A 25 -10.71 -8.50 5.94
CA VAL A 25 -10.08 -7.18 6.16
C VAL A 25 -10.88 -6.06 5.46
N VAL A 26 -11.30 -6.27 4.21
CA VAL A 26 -12.13 -5.31 3.47
C VAL A 26 -13.49 -5.11 4.14
N LEU A 27 -14.16 -6.19 4.56
CA LEU A 27 -15.46 -6.11 5.22
C LEU A 27 -15.38 -5.41 6.58
N GLN A 28 -14.31 -5.65 7.33
CA GLN A 28 -14.02 -4.96 8.58
C GLN A 28 -13.76 -3.47 8.37
N ALA A 29 -12.97 -3.10 7.35
CA ALA A 29 -12.74 -1.71 6.97
C ALA A 29 -14.07 -1.00 6.67
N LYS A 30 -14.96 -1.65 5.93
CA LYS A 30 -16.31 -1.16 5.64
C LYS A 30 -17.15 -0.97 6.90
N ALA A 31 -17.21 -1.98 7.77
CA ALA A 31 -17.95 -1.91 9.04
C ALA A 31 -17.47 -0.73 9.91
N ARG A 32 -16.16 -0.43 9.85
CA ARG A 32 -15.52 0.66 10.56
C ARG A 32 -15.54 2.00 9.84
N GLN A 33 -16.21 2.10 8.68
CA GLN A 33 -16.28 3.32 7.86
C GLN A 33 -14.90 3.86 7.43
N VAL A 34 -13.91 2.98 7.31
CA VAL A 34 -12.62 3.28 6.68
C VAL A 34 -12.86 3.37 5.16
N LYS A 35 -12.20 4.33 4.50
CA LYS A 35 -12.41 4.61 3.07
C LYS A 35 -11.31 4.08 2.17
N ALA A 36 -10.09 3.98 2.70
CA ALA A 36 -8.97 3.40 2.00
C ALA A 36 -8.17 2.52 2.94
N ILE A 37 -7.78 1.34 2.47
CA ILE A 37 -6.84 0.46 3.14
C ILE A 37 -5.67 0.11 2.23
N ALA A 38 -4.56 -0.37 2.79
CA ALA A 38 -3.54 -1.08 2.03
C ALA A 38 -3.28 -2.44 2.68
N ILE A 39 -3.26 -3.50 1.88
CA ILE A 39 -2.80 -4.81 2.32
C ILE A 39 -1.29 -4.84 2.09
N THR A 40 -0.51 -5.08 3.13
CA THR A 40 0.95 -4.93 3.17
C THR A 40 1.60 -6.16 3.79
N ASP A 41 1.15 -7.35 3.39
CA ASP A 41 1.68 -8.61 3.89
C ASP A 41 3.22 -8.66 3.79
N HIS A 42 3.87 -9.23 4.81
CA HIS A 42 5.31 -9.40 4.82
C HIS A 42 5.83 -10.22 3.63
N ASP A 43 6.64 -9.58 2.80
CA ASP A 43 7.31 -10.16 1.63
C ASP A 43 6.36 -10.96 0.73
N ASN A 44 5.06 -10.59 0.70
CA ASN A 44 4.03 -11.30 -0.05
C ASN A 44 3.03 -10.32 -0.67
N ILE A 45 2.55 -10.65 -1.85
CA ILE A 45 1.55 -9.86 -2.60
C ILE A 45 0.37 -10.72 -3.08
N THR A 46 0.32 -11.99 -2.71
CA THR A 46 -0.68 -12.94 -3.20
C THR A 46 -2.10 -12.66 -2.70
N GLY A 47 -2.27 -11.93 -1.59
CA GLY A 47 -3.57 -11.52 -1.08
C GLY A 47 -4.16 -10.29 -1.77
N LEU A 48 -3.37 -9.55 -2.55
CA LEU A 48 -3.78 -8.27 -3.12
C LEU A 48 -4.95 -8.41 -4.11
N GLN A 49 -4.96 -9.45 -4.95
CA GLN A 49 -5.96 -9.60 -6.01
C GLN A 49 -7.37 -9.76 -5.43
N GLU A 50 -7.50 -10.61 -4.41
CA GLU A 50 -8.75 -10.83 -3.68
C GLU A 50 -9.21 -9.54 -2.99
N GLY A 51 -8.31 -8.89 -2.24
CA GLY A 51 -8.62 -7.66 -1.51
C GLY A 51 -9.10 -6.55 -2.44
N ILE A 52 -8.39 -6.30 -3.55
CA ILE A 52 -8.77 -5.26 -4.52
C ILE A 52 -10.11 -5.58 -5.17
N ALA A 53 -10.34 -6.82 -5.60
CA ALA A 53 -11.60 -7.22 -6.21
C ALA A 53 -12.80 -7.03 -5.27
N LEU A 54 -12.66 -7.41 -3.99
CA LEU A 54 -13.74 -7.18 -3.01
C LEU A 54 -13.88 -5.71 -2.65
N GLY A 55 -12.78 -4.97 -2.47
CA GLY A 55 -12.79 -3.54 -2.19
C GLY A 55 -13.60 -2.76 -3.21
N LEU A 56 -13.40 -3.05 -4.50
CA LEU A 56 -14.17 -2.46 -5.60
C LEU A 56 -15.68 -2.71 -5.47
N ARG A 57 -16.09 -3.94 -5.10
CA ARG A 57 -17.52 -4.28 -4.88
C ARG A 57 -18.11 -3.60 -3.65
N GLU A 58 -17.30 -3.49 -2.60
CA GLU A 58 -17.75 -3.00 -1.28
C GLU A 58 -17.63 -1.48 -1.11
N GLY A 59 -17.03 -0.78 -2.08
CA GLY A 59 -16.78 0.67 -2.04
C GLY A 59 -15.65 1.04 -1.07
N ILE A 60 -14.67 0.14 -0.90
CA ILE A 60 -13.45 0.34 -0.12
C ILE A 60 -12.29 0.38 -1.09
N GLU A 61 -11.54 1.47 -1.06
CA GLU A 61 -10.31 1.54 -1.84
C GLU A 61 -9.25 0.65 -1.21
N VAL A 62 -8.73 -0.31 -1.97
CA VAL A 62 -7.62 -1.17 -1.54
C VAL A 62 -6.40 -0.81 -2.37
N ILE A 63 -5.39 -0.28 -1.70
CA ILE A 63 -4.12 0.15 -2.29
C ILE A 63 -3.19 -1.08 -2.31
N PRO A 64 -2.61 -1.43 -3.49
CA PRO A 64 -1.56 -2.43 -3.57
C PRO A 64 -0.41 -2.06 -2.64
N GLY A 65 -0.10 -2.94 -1.69
CA GLY A 65 0.91 -2.74 -0.68
C GLY A 65 1.76 -4.00 -0.48
N VAL A 66 2.94 -3.82 0.11
CA VAL A 66 3.81 -4.91 0.60
C VAL A 66 4.66 -4.35 1.73
N GLU A 67 5.00 -5.16 2.73
CA GLU A 67 6.03 -4.82 3.71
C GLU A 67 7.25 -5.69 3.49
N LEU A 68 8.34 -5.08 3.00
CA LEU A 68 9.59 -5.76 2.73
C LEU A 68 10.46 -5.83 3.98
N SER A 69 11.02 -7.01 4.22
CA SER A 69 12.01 -7.25 5.27
C SER A 69 13.39 -6.76 4.81
N THR A 70 13.93 -5.76 5.50
CA THR A 70 15.21 -5.13 5.12
C THR A 70 16.22 -5.02 6.26
N CYS A 71 17.47 -4.74 5.89
CA CYS A 71 18.56 -4.40 6.79
C CYS A 71 19.34 -3.19 6.26
N TYR A 72 20.09 -2.52 7.13
CA TYR A 72 20.94 -1.38 6.77
C TYR A 72 22.17 -1.36 7.67
N GLU A 73 23.37 -1.45 7.09
CA GLU A 73 24.63 -1.56 7.84
C GLU A 73 24.58 -2.74 8.85
N ASP A 74 24.71 -2.43 10.15
CA ASP A 74 24.60 -3.38 11.27
C ASP A 74 23.18 -3.46 11.85
N MET A 75 22.22 -2.75 11.26
CA MET A 75 20.82 -2.72 11.68
C MET A 75 20.01 -3.77 10.92
N ASP A 76 19.43 -4.71 11.65
CA ASP A 76 18.48 -5.69 11.13
C ASP A 76 17.02 -5.28 11.42
N ASP A 77 16.07 -5.96 10.78
CA ASP A 77 14.62 -5.84 11.03
C ASP A 77 14.06 -4.43 10.77
N ILE A 78 14.63 -3.74 9.78
CA ILE A 78 14.05 -2.51 9.24
C ILE A 78 12.97 -2.93 8.24
N HIS A 79 11.76 -2.40 8.39
CA HIS A 79 10.68 -2.70 7.47
C HIS A 79 10.42 -1.54 6.51
N LEU A 80 10.31 -1.88 5.22
CA LEU A 80 10.03 -0.93 4.15
C LEU A 80 8.68 -1.26 3.52
N LEU A 81 7.72 -0.34 3.67
CA LEU A 81 6.44 -0.42 2.99
C LEU A 81 6.61 0.02 1.54
N GLY A 82 6.04 -0.74 0.62
CA GLY A 82 5.91 -0.40 -0.79
C GLY A 82 4.45 -0.20 -1.15
N TYR A 83 4.13 0.87 -1.88
CA TYR A 83 2.76 1.15 -2.32
C TYR A 83 2.65 1.44 -3.81
N TYR A 84 1.47 1.16 -4.40
CA TYR A 84 1.14 1.49 -5.80
C TYR A 84 2.18 0.98 -6.81
N PHE A 85 2.79 -0.17 -6.57
CA PHE A 85 3.72 -0.79 -7.51
C PHE A 85 2.97 -1.65 -8.54
N ASP A 86 3.63 -1.90 -9.66
CA ASP A 86 3.28 -2.96 -10.60
C ASP A 86 3.66 -4.32 -9.99
N TRP A 87 2.68 -4.93 -9.34
CA TRP A 87 2.77 -6.28 -8.78
C TRP A 87 3.00 -7.40 -9.81
N MET A 88 2.95 -7.12 -11.13
CA MET A 88 3.30 -8.06 -12.20
C MET A 88 4.76 -7.92 -12.65
N ASN A 89 5.48 -6.91 -12.16
CA ASN A 89 6.90 -6.73 -12.43
C ASN A 89 7.68 -8.00 -12.09
N ALA A 90 8.39 -8.54 -13.09
CA ALA A 90 9.06 -9.82 -12.99
C ALA A 90 10.15 -9.85 -11.91
N GLU A 91 10.95 -8.80 -11.81
CA GLU A 91 12.03 -8.66 -10.82
C GLU A 91 11.47 -8.68 -9.39
N LEU A 92 10.42 -7.89 -9.13
CA LEU A 92 9.74 -7.87 -7.83
C LEU A 92 9.17 -9.25 -7.49
N ARG A 93 8.45 -9.89 -8.42
CA ARG A 93 7.84 -11.20 -8.18
C ARG A 93 8.87 -12.29 -7.91
N GLU A 94 9.96 -12.32 -8.68
CA GLU A 94 11.04 -13.28 -8.48
C GLU A 94 11.67 -13.11 -7.09
N ARG A 95 11.97 -11.86 -6.68
CA ARG A 95 12.52 -11.59 -5.35
C ARG A 95 11.57 -11.95 -4.21
N LEU A 96 10.27 -11.65 -4.36
CA LEU A 96 9.27 -12.02 -3.36
C LEU A 96 9.11 -13.54 -3.26
N GLN A 97 9.18 -14.27 -4.39
CA GLN A 97 9.17 -15.73 -4.39
C GLN A 97 10.38 -16.32 -3.66
N GLU A 98 11.57 -15.74 -3.85
CA GLU A 98 12.78 -16.11 -3.12
C GLU A 98 12.60 -15.89 -1.60
N PHE A 99 12.06 -14.75 -1.19
CA PHE A 99 11.77 -14.49 0.23
C PHE A 99 10.73 -15.45 0.81
N GLN A 100 9.65 -15.75 0.09
CA GLN A 100 8.68 -16.74 0.52
C GLN A 100 9.31 -18.12 0.68
N PHE A 101 10.14 -18.54 -0.26
CA PHE A 101 10.89 -19.80 -0.16
C PHE A 101 11.75 -19.83 1.11
N HIS A 102 12.55 -18.80 1.35
CA HIS A 102 13.40 -18.74 2.54
C HIS A 102 12.59 -18.62 3.84
N ARG A 103 11.44 -17.95 3.85
CA ARG A 103 10.55 -17.84 5.02
C ARG A 103 10.00 -19.21 5.40
N VAL A 104 9.63 -20.05 4.41
CA VAL A 104 9.25 -21.45 4.63
C VAL A 104 10.40 -22.26 5.22
N GLN A 105 11.61 -22.17 4.66
CA GLN A 105 12.78 -22.89 5.18
C GLN A 105 13.13 -22.46 6.61
N ARG A 106 13.04 -21.15 6.88
CA ARG A 106 13.26 -20.59 8.20
C ARG A 106 12.25 -21.11 9.22
N GLY A 107 10.97 -21.15 8.87
CA GLY A 107 9.92 -21.71 9.73
C GLY A 107 10.20 -23.16 10.13
N LYS A 108 10.63 -23.99 9.16
CA LYS A 108 11.06 -25.38 9.40
C LYS A 108 12.26 -25.45 10.34
N ALA A 109 13.31 -24.67 10.08
CA ALA A 109 14.52 -24.66 10.89
C ALA A 109 14.27 -24.19 12.34
N ILE A 110 13.38 -23.21 12.55
CA ILE A 110 12.96 -22.80 13.90
C ILE A 110 12.22 -23.95 14.59
N LEU A 111 11.25 -24.57 13.90
CA LEU A 111 10.49 -25.69 14.46
C LEU A 111 11.39 -26.87 14.81
N GLU A 112 12.40 -27.19 14.00
CA GLU A 112 13.39 -28.24 14.29
C GLU A 112 14.18 -27.95 15.56
N LYS A 113 14.63 -26.70 15.76
CA LYS A 113 15.31 -26.27 16.99
C LYS A 113 14.37 -26.35 18.20
N VAL A 114 13.11 -25.92 18.04
CA VAL A 114 12.09 -26.02 19.10
C VAL A 114 11.83 -27.49 19.45
N ASN A 115 11.68 -28.36 18.46
CA ASN A 115 11.46 -29.80 18.67
C ASN A 115 12.65 -30.49 19.32
N THR A 116 13.88 -30.06 19.02
CA THR A 116 15.08 -30.54 19.71
C THR A 116 15.02 -30.21 21.21
N ARG A 117 14.58 -28.98 21.53
CA ARG A 117 14.40 -28.55 22.92
C ARG A 117 13.25 -29.30 23.61
N LEU A 118 12.09 -29.43 22.96
CA LEU A 118 10.96 -30.19 23.49
C LEU A 118 11.35 -31.63 23.81
N LYS A 119 12.11 -32.30 22.94
CA LYS A 119 12.65 -33.64 23.19
C LYS A 119 13.54 -33.67 24.44
N ALA A 120 14.44 -32.70 24.59
CA ALA A 120 15.32 -32.60 25.76
C ALA A 120 14.53 -32.38 27.07
N GLU A 121 13.34 -31.79 26.99
CA GLU A 121 12.40 -31.59 28.10
C GLU A 121 11.42 -32.76 28.30
N GLY A 122 11.54 -33.85 27.53
CA GLY A 122 10.65 -35.00 27.59
C GLY A 122 9.24 -34.75 27.04
N ARG A 123 9.08 -33.72 26.20
CA ARG A 123 7.80 -33.32 25.58
C ARG A 123 7.67 -33.89 24.17
N GLU A 124 6.44 -34.10 23.73
CA GLU A 124 6.16 -34.54 22.36
C GLU A 124 6.49 -33.43 21.36
N VAL A 125 7.12 -33.80 20.25
CA VAL A 125 7.42 -32.88 19.15
C VAL A 125 6.16 -32.44 18.43
N ILE A 126 6.26 -31.29 17.78
CA ILE A 126 5.23 -30.73 16.92
C ILE A 126 5.60 -31.05 15.46
N PRO A 127 4.86 -31.91 14.75
CA PRO A 127 5.07 -32.17 13.34
C PRO A 127 4.86 -30.91 12.50
N TYR A 128 5.66 -30.74 11.45
CA TYR A 128 5.51 -29.58 10.56
C TYR A 128 4.16 -29.58 9.86
N GLU A 129 3.69 -30.76 9.43
CA GLU A 129 2.47 -30.99 8.69
C GLU A 129 1.22 -30.56 9.50
N GLU A 130 1.27 -30.70 10.82
CA GLU A 130 0.18 -30.28 11.71
C GLU A 130 -0.02 -28.76 11.67
N LEU A 131 1.09 -28.01 11.58
CA LEU A 131 1.06 -26.56 11.48
C LEU A 131 0.77 -26.10 10.06
N SER A 132 1.47 -26.65 9.06
CA SER A 132 1.34 -26.19 7.68
C SER A 132 -0.05 -26.43 7.10
N ALA A 133 -0.78 -27.45 7.57
CA ALA A 133 -2.16 -27.72 7.12
C ALA A 133 -3.16 -26.60 7.48
N ARG A 134 -2.81 -25.70 8.40
CA ARG A 134 -3.68 -24.62 8.87
C ARG A 134 -3.23 -23.23 8.41
N ILE A 135 -2.12 -23.15 7.69
CA ILE A 135 -1.47 -21.88 7.34
C ILE A 135 -1.47 -21.76 5.82
N THR A 136 -2.17 -20.75 5.30
CA THR A 136 -2.17 -20.43 3.87
C THR A 136 -0.86 -19.74 3.44
N GLY A 137 -0.24 -18.97 4.34
CA GLY A 137 1.08 -18.36 4.17
C GLY A 137 2.24 -19.26 4.63
N SER A 138 3.32 -18.64 5.10
CA SER A 138 4.49 -19.38 5.61
C SER A 138 4.47 -19.51 7.13
N LEU A 139 4.97 -20.64 7.66
CA LEU A 139 5.12 -20.88 9.09
C LEU A 139 6.04 -19.85 9.78
N GLY A 140 5.45 -18.85 10.42
CA GLY A 140 6.13 -17.90 11.31
C GLY A 140 6.19 -18.32 12.79
N ARG A 141 6.98 -17.57 13.59
CA ARG A 141 7.08 -17.70 15.06
C ARG A 141 5.73 -17.60 15.79
N PRO A 142 4.78 -16.71 15.40
CA PRO A 142 3.48 -16.62 16.05
C PRO A 142 2.68 -17.94 16.00
N HIS A 143 2.69 -18.64 14.87
CA HIS A 143 2.01 -19.93 14.75
C HIS A 143 2.62 -21.01 15.65
N ILE A 144 3.95 -21.01 15.80
CA ILE A 144 4.64 -21.93 16.72
C ILE A 144 4.29 -21.57 18.18
N ALA A 145 4.23 -20.28 18.52
CA ALA A 145 3.79 -19.82 19.85
C ALA A 145 2.39 -20.31 20.18
N GLU A 146 1.45 -20.16 19.24
CA GLU A 146 0.08 -20.60 19.40
C GLU A 146 -0.01 -22.11 19.65
N GLN A 147 0.75 -22.90 18.91
CA GLN A 147 0.75 -24.35 19.07
C GLN A 147 1.41 -24.81 20.37
N LEU A 148 2.50 -24.17 20.80
CA LEU A 148 3.10 -24.41 22.11
C LEU A 148 2.08 -24.14 23.23
N ARG A 149 1.30 -23.07 23.10
CA ARG A 149 0.22 -22.74 24.04
C ARG A 149 -0.92 -23.75 23.97
N ALA A 150 -1.35 -24.14 22.77
CA ALA A 150 -2.43 -25.10 22.56
C ALA A 150 -2.12 -26.49 23.16
N ARG A 151 -0.85 -26.90 23.13
CA ARG A 151 -0.36 -28.14 23.79
C ARG A 151 -0.11 -27.99 25.29
N GLY A 152 -0.35 -26.81 25.88
CA GLY A 152 -0.12 -26.54 27.29
C GLY A 152 1.35 -26.50 27.69
N TYR A 153 2.27 -26.34 26.73
CA TYR A 153 3.72 -26.27 26.99
C TYR A 153 4.15 -24.92 27.57
N VAL A 154 3.35 -23.88 27.32
CA VAL A 154 3.52 -22.50 27.80
C VAL A 154 2.15 -21.89 28.10
N ARG A 155 2.10 -20.89 28.98
CA ARG A 155 0.86 -20.24 29.43
C ARG A 155 0.38 -19.15 28.48
N ASN A 156 1.31 -18.44 27.85
CA ASN A 156 1.02 -17.29 26.98
C ASN A 156 2.11 -17.10 25.92
N ASN A 157 1.88 -16.17 24.99
CA ASN A 157 2.82 -15.90 23.91
C ASN A 157 4.17 -15.39 24.41
N GLU A 158 4.20 -14.53 25.44
CA GLU A 158 5.45 -14.03 26.00
C GLU A 158 6.35 -15.17 26.50
N GLU A 159 5.78 -16.14 27.21
CA GLU A 159 6.49 -17.34 27.67
C GLU A 159 6.98 -18.20 26.49
N ALA A 160 6.16 -18.35 25.44
CA ALA A 160 6.55 -19.03 24.21
C ALA A 160 7.79 -18.39 23.56
N PHE A 161 7.80 -17.05 23.48
CA PHE A 161 8.90 -16.31 22.88
C PHE A 161 10.17 -16.42 23.72
N GLN A 162 10.08 -16.20 25.02
CA GLN A 162 11.24 -16.23 25.92
C GLN A 162 11.86 -17.63 26.05
N GLN A 163 11.05 -18.67 26.18
CA GLN A 163 11.56 -20.03 26.40
C GLN A 163 11.99 -20.73 25.11
N TYR A 164 11.29 -20.51 24.00
CA TYR A 164 11.51 -21.25 22.76
C TYR A 164 11.92 -20.35 21.60
N LEU A 165 11.13 -19.33 21.25
CA LEU A 165 11.26 -18.70 19.93
C LEU A 165 12.42 -17.70 19.80
N ILE A 166 12.85 -17.06 20.89
CA ILE A 166 14.07 -16.25 20.93
C ILE A 166 15.31 -17.17 20.94
N PRO A 167 15.43 -18.18 21.82
CA PRO A 167 16.59 -19.09 21.80
C PRO A 167 16.71 -19.94 20.54
N CYS A 168 15.59 -20.37 19.96
CA CYS A 168 15.55 -21.19 18.76
C CYS A 168 15.47 -20.36 17.47
N ASN A 169 15.74 -19.05 17.55
CA ASN A 169 15.64 -18.18 16.40
C ASN A 169 16.62 -18.59 15.28
N VAL A 170 16.21 -18.30 14.05
CA VAL A 170 17.04 -18.39 12.85
C VAL A 170 16.98 -17.01 12.20
N GLN A 171 18.09 -16.54 11.65
CA GLN A 171 18.16 -15.22 11.03
C GLN A 171 17.10 -15.10 9.93
N LYS A 172 16.41 -13.96 9.90
CA LYS A 172 15.41 -13.66 8.88
C LYS A 172 16.16 -13.22 7.61
N PRO A 173 15.84 -13.76 6.42
CA PRO A 173 16.32 -13.19 5.18
C PRO A 173 15.86 -11.73 5.09
N SER A 174 16.76 -10.86 4.64
CA SER A 174 16.48 -9.44 4.47
C SER A 174 17.21 -8.90 3.26
N LEU A 175 16.63 -7.87 2.66
CA LEU A 175 17.23 -7.10 1.58
C LEU A 175 18.00 -5.90 2.16
N PRO A 176 19.17 -5.52 1.64
CA PRO A 176 19.69 -4.19 1.93
C PRO A 176 18.66 -3.12 1.55
N LEU A 177 18.35 -2.21 2.48
CA LEU A 177 17.33 -1.18 2.31
C LEU A 177 17.43 -0.41 0.97
N PRO A 178 18.64 -0.01 0.50
CA PRO A 178 18.77 0.67 -0.80
C PRO A 178 18.39 -0.21 -2.00
N GLU A 179 18.63 -1.52 -1.91
CA GLU A 179 18.20 -2.48 -2.94
C GLU A 179 16.68 -2.67 -2.91
N ALA A 180 16.07 -2.72 -1.73
CA ALA A 180 14.61 -2.78 -1.58
C ALA A 180 13.90 -1.55 -2.16
N MET A 181 14.46 -0.35 -1.92
CA MET A 181 13.93 0.88 -2.50
C MET A 181 14.02 0.85 -4.03
N ARG A 182 15.16 0.44 -4.60
CA ARG A 182 15.32 0.32 -6.06
C ARG A 182 14.36 -0.70 -6.66
N LEU A 183 14.20 -1.86 -6.02
CA LEU A 183 13.27 -2.90 -6.46
C LEU A 183 11.83 -2.36 -6.56
N LEU A 184 11.37 -1.67 -5.51
CA LEU A 184 10.06 -1.03 -5.53
C LEU A 184 9.96 0.04 -6.62
N GLN A 185 10.98 0.89 -6.78
CA GLN A 185 10.97 1.96 -7.78
C GLN A 185 10.99 1.43 -9.22
N HIS A 186 11.71 0.33 -9.51
CA HIS A 186 11.65 -0.37 -10.80
C HIS A 186 10.25 -0.90 -11.08
N ALA A 187 9.55 -1.37 -10.05
CA ALA A 187 8.14 -1.70 -10.11
C ALA A 187 7.22 -0.46 -10.02
N ARG A 188 7.74 0.76 -10.16
CA ARG A 188 6.99 2.02 -10.07
C ARG A 188 6.26 2.24 -8.74
N GLY A 189 6.78 1.71 -7.64
CA GLY A 189 6.23 1.82 -6.29
C GLY A 189 6.78 2.98 -5.47
N ILE A 190 6.09 3.30 -4.38
CA ILE A 190 6.50 4.31 -3.40
C ILE A 190 7.08 3.64 -2.15
N PRO A 191 8.42 3.67 -1.95
CA PRO A 191 9.05 3.17 -0.73
C PRO A 191 8.84 4.12 0.45
N VAL A 192 8.37 3.57 1.56
CA VAL A 192 8.00 4.28 2.79
C VAL A 192 8.55 3.53 4.00
N LEU A 193 9.25 4.22 4.89
CA LEU A 193 9.76 3.62 6.11
C LEU A 193 8.61 3.27 7.07
N ALA A 194 8.47 2.00 7.45
CA ALA A 194 7.49 1.57 8.44
C ALA A 194 7.91 1.96 9.86
N HIS A 195 6.93 2.27 10.71
CA HIS A 195 7.05 2.44 12.17
C HIS A 195 8.43 2.90 12.68
N PRO A 196 8.88 4.15 12.36
CA PRO A 196 10.27 4.58 12.53
C PRO A 196 10.83 4.49 13.96
N THR A 197 9.96 4.46 14.99
CA THR A 197 10.40 4.28 16.39
C THR A 197 11.07 2.94 16.67
N TYR A 198 10.80 1.92 15.85
CA TYR A 198 11.41 0.59 16.00
C TYR A 198 12.78 0.50 15.35
N VAL A 199 13.13 1.45 14.46
CA VAL A 199 14.49 1.60 13.93
C VAL A 199 15.43 2.17 15.01
N THR A 200 15.04 3.29 15.61
CA THR A 200 15.76 3.88 16.76
C THR A 200 14.88 4.89 17.48
N GLN A 201 15.03 4.97 18.81
CA GLN A 201 14.40 6.01 19.63
C GLN A 201 15.25 7.30 19.69
N ASP A 202 16.50 7.26 19.20
CA ASP A 202 17.37 8.43 19.07
C ASP A 202 16.94 9.30 17.88
N ARG A 203 16.20 10.37 18.17
CA ARG A 203 15.67 11.32 17.18
C ARG A 203 16.77 11.98 16.32
N PRO A 204 17.89 12.46 16.88
CA PRO A 204 19.05 12.88 16.08
C PRO A 204 19.55 11.83 15.09
N LYS A 205 19.77 10.58 15.52
CA LYS A 205 20.21 9.50 14.64
C LYS A 205 19.16 9.20 13.57
N LEU A 206 17.88 9.12 13.92
CA LEU A 206 16.80 8.89 12.97
C LEU A 206 16.72 9.99 11.89
N ARG A 207 16.91 11.26 12.27
CA ARG A 207 16.95 12.38 11.32
C ARG A 207 18.10 12.23 10.33
N GLN A 208 19.28 11.82 10.79
CA GLN A 208 20.43 11.58 9.92
C GLN A 208 20.14 10.45 8.93
N LEU A 209 19.62 9.32 9.42
CA LEU A 209 19.25 8.17 8.59
C LEU A 209 18.20 8.55 7.53
N LEU A 210 17.16 9.28 7.91
CA LEU A 210 16.14 9.73 6.95
C LEU A 210 16.68 10.70 5.91
N GLN A 211 17.63 11.56 6.27
CA GLN A 211 18.29 12.44 5.30
C GLN A 211 19.09 11.64 4.27
N GLU A 212 19.77 10.58 4.72
CA GLU A 212 20.53 9.68 3.87
C GLU A 212 19.62 8.85 2.97
N TRP A 213 18.66 8.13 3.56
CA TRP A 213 17.72 7.27 2.81
C TRP A 213 16.84 8.07 1.84
N SER A 214 16.49 9.32 2.16
CA SER A 214 15.79 10.21 1.23
C SER A 214 16.59 10.47 -0.05
N ARG A 215 17.92 10.59 0.03
CA ARG A 215 18.79 10.74 -1.15
C ARG A 215 18.93 9.44 -1.95
N GLU A 216 18.74 8.30 -1.29
CA GLU A 216 18.82 6.97 -1.89
C GLU A 216 17.49 6.47 -2.47
N GLY A 217 16.42 7.25 -2.33
CA GLY A 217 15.13 6.95 -2.97
C GLY A 217 13.97 6.70 -2.02
N LEU A 218 14.14 6.86 -0.71
CA LEU A 218 13.01 6.83 0.23
C LEU A 218 12.07 7.99 -0.08
N LEU A 219 10.78 7.70 -0.19
CA LEU A 219 9.76 8.69 -0.57
C LEU A 219 8.81 9.03 0.58
N GLY A 220 8.79 8.25 1.65
CA GLY A 220 7.95 8.51 2.80
C GLY A 220 8.38 7.86 4.10
N LEU A 221 7.66 8.18 5.17
CA LEU A 221 7.71 7.48 6.46
C LEU A 221 6.31 7.35 7.07
N GLU A 222 6.10 6.32 7.87
CA GLU A 222 4.85 6.11 8.60
C GLU A 222 4.81 6.98 9.85
N ALA A 223 3.94 7.99 9.87
CA ALA A 223 3.83 8.90 11.02
C ALA A 223 2.82 8.41 12.07
N TYR A 224 1.75 7.74 11.63
CA TYR A 224 0.77 7.11 12.51
C TYR A 224 1.05 5.60 12.56
N HIS A 225 1.55 5.11 13.69
CA HIS A 225 1.84 3.69 13.88
C HIS A 225 1.78 3.33 15.38
N ASN A 226 1.84 2.05 15.70
CA ASN A 226 1.64 1.54 17.07
C ASN A 226 2.74 1.95 18.08
N GLY A 227 3.88 2.41 17.58
CA GLY A 227 4.98 2.94 18.40
C GLY A 227 4.87 4.44 18.70
N ALA A 228 4.01 5.18 18.00
CA ALA A 228 3.94 6.64 18.10
C ALA A 228 2.80 7.13 18.98
N GLU A 229 3.10 8.11 19.85
CA GLU A 229 2.10 8.92 20.54
C GLU A 229 1.82 10.22 19.76
N ALA A 230 0.85 11.03 20.20
CA ALA A 230 0.47 12.26 19.51
C ALA A 230 1.64 13.23 19.26
N ILE A 231 2.61 13.29 20.18
CA ILE A 231 3.81 14.11 20.04
C ILE A 231 4.76 13.55 18.97
N ASP A 232 4.87 12.22 18.86
CA ASP A 232 5.68 11.54 17.86
C ASP A 232 5.07 11.68 16.48
N ILE A 233 3.74 11.50 16.34
CA ILE A 233 3.01 11.73 15.09
C ILE A 233 3.31 13.14 14.57
N THR A 234 3.19 14.15 15.43
CA THR A 234 3.48 15.54 15.07
C THR A 234 4.94 15.74 14.67
N TYR A 235 5.87 15.09 15.37
CA TYR A 235 7.30 15.12 15.05
C TYR A 235 7.58 14.49 13.67
N PHE A 236 7.05 13.30 13.40
CA PHE A 236 7.22 12.57 12.14
C PHE A 236 6.62 13.31 10.95
N GLN A 237 5.45 13.94 11.11
CA GLN A 237 4.87 14.80 10.07
C GLN A 237 5.76 15.99 9.72
N LYS A 238 6.36 16.64 10.73
CA LYS A 238 7.29 17.76 10.51
C LYS A 238 8.59 17.27 9.87
N LEU A 239 9.08 16.11 10.30
CA LEU A 239 10.29 15.50 9.78
C LEU A 239 10.12 15.11 8.30
N ALA A 240 9.02 14.45 7.94
CA ALA A 240 8.71 14.12 6.56
C ALA A 240 8.74 15.36 5.65
N ARG A 241 8.03 16.43 6.07
CA ARG A 241 8.02 17.71 5.32
C ARG A 241 9.41 18.33 5.17
N ALA A 242 10.23 18.28 6.22
CA ALA A 242 11.58 18.86 6.19
C ALA A 242 12.53 18.16 5.20
N HIS A 243 12.26 16.88 4.89
CA HIS A 243 13.03 16.08 3.93
C HIS A 243 12.33 15.89 2.58
N GLY A 244 11.21 16.59 2.32
CA GLY A 244 10.46 16.42 1.07
C GLY A 244 9.78 15.05 0.93
N LEU A 245 9.62 14.33 2.04
CA LEU A 245 8.99 13.01 2.09
C LEU A 245 7.48 13.13 2.32
N THR A 246 6.73 12.16 1.80
CA THR A 246 5.34 11.94 2.20
C THR A 246 5.26 11.33 3.60
N TYR A 247 4.09 11.37 4.23
CA TYR A 247 3.85 10.59 5.45
C TYR A 247 2.58 9.75 5.31
N THR A 248 2.68 8.52 5.78
CA THR A 248 1.59 7.54 5.79
C THR A 248 1.11 7.26 7.22
N GLY A 249 0.21 6.30 7.37
CA GLY A 249 -0.28 5.85 8.66
C GLY A 249 -0.99 4.52 8.53
N GLY A 250 -0.77 3.66 9.51
CA GLY A 250 -1.33 2.32 9.54
C GLY A 250 -1.47 1.78 10.95
N SER A 251 -2.36 0.80 11.10
CA SER A 251 -2.61 0.14 12.38
C SER A 251 -1.68 -1.02 12.64
N ASP A 252 -0.91 -1.46 11.64
CA ASP A 252 -0.11 -2.69 11.69
C ASP A 252 -0.99 -3.88 12.14
N TYR A 253 -2.20 -3.94 11.57
CA TYR A 253 -3.24 -4.89 11.97
C TYR A 253 -2.85 -6.30 11.56
N HIS A 254 -2.91 -7.22 12.51
CA HIS A 254 -2.73 -8.65 12.28
C HIS A 254 -3.97 -9.47 12.70
N SER A 255 -4.68 -9.00 13.74
CA SER A 255 -5.93 -9.58 14.25
C SER A 255 -6.52 -8.70 15.34
N GLU A 256 -7.85 -8.67 15.47
CA GLU A 256 -8.54 -8.09 16.63
C GLU A 256 -8.12 -8.77 17.96
N GLN A 257 -7.72 -10.05 17.91
CA GLN A 257 -7.26 -10.80 19.09
C GLN A 257 -5.99 -10.19 19.71
N TYR A 258 -5.19 -9.48 18.92
CA TYR A 258 -4.00 -8.78 19.38
C TYR A 258 -4.30 -7.35 19.87
N GLY A 259 -5.57 -6.96 19.93
CA GLY A 259 -5.99 -5.62 20.37
C GLY A 259 -5.82 -4.53 19.30
N SER A 260 -5.38 -4.90 18.09
CA SER A 260 -5.29 -3.99 16.94
C SER A 260 -6.65 -3.80 16.28
N GLN A 261 -6.90 -2.62 15.70
CA GLN A 261 -8.15 -2.30 15.00
C GLN A 261 -7.89 -1.51 13.74
N ILE A 262 -8.46 -1.97 12.62
CA ILE A 262 -8.37 -1.30 11.32
C ILE A 262 -8.89 0.14 11.42
N GLY A 263 -8.09 1.10 10.95
CA GLY A 263 -8.40 2.54 10.93
C GLY A 263 -7.94 3.33 12.15
N SER A 264 -7.21 2.71 13.08
CA SER A 264 -6.62 3.38 14.24
C SER A 264 -5.25 2.80 14.62
N SER A 265 -4.33 3.68 15.01
CA SER A 265 -3.04 3.31 15.60
C SER A 265 -3.13 3.27 17.14
N ARG A 266 -1.98 3.21 17.82
CA ARG A 266 -1.85 3.17 19.30
C ARG A 266 -2.89 4.05 20.02
N GLY A 267 -3.51 3.46 21.05
CA GLY A 267 -4.47 4.18 21.90
C GLY A 267 -5.76 4.57 21.17
N GLN A 268 -6.14 3.86 20.10
CA GLN A 268 -7.29 4.17 19.24
C GLN A 268 -7.19 5.53 18.55
N THR A 269 -5.96 6.01 18.32
CA THR A 269 -5.73 7.24 17.55
C THR A 269 -6.20 7.01 16.12
N LEU A 270 -7.23 7.75 15.69
CA LEU A 270 -7.77 7.61 14.35
C LEU A 270 -6.71 7.98 13.29
N ILE A 271 -6.58 7.12 12.27
CA ILE A 271 -5.70 7.38 11.14
C ILE A 271 -6.50 8.17 10.09
N PRO A 272 -6.17 9.45 9.86
CA PRO A 272 -6.97 10.31 9.00
C PRO A 272 -6.75 9.98 7.52
N TYR A 273 -7.79 10.06 6.70
CA TYR A 273 -7.71 9.79 5.25
C TYR A 273 -6.67 10.65 4.49
N VAL A 274 -6.22 11.77 5.07
CA VAL A 274 -5.15 12.58 4.49
C VAL A 274 -3.86 11.78 4.25
N VAL A 275 -3.58 10.72 5.02
CA VAL A 275 -2.40 9.87 4.77
C VAL A 275 -2.48 9.16 3.42
N ALA A 276 -3.67 8.66 3.05
CA ALA A 276 -3.92 8.07 1.74
C ALA A 276 -3.86 9.12 0.62
N LEU A 277 -4.34 10.34 0.89
CA LEU A 277 -4.25 11.44 -0.08
C LEU A 277 -2.81 11.88 -0.33
N ASN A 278 -1.98 11.98 0.72
CA ASN A 278 -0.57 12.31 0.59
C ASN A 278 0.18 11.24 -0.21
N LEU A 279 -0.12 9.97 0.04
CA LEU A 279 0.47 8.86 -0.71
C LEU A 279 0.10 8.92 -2.20
N LYS A 280 -1.16 9.21 -2.53
CA LYS A 280 -1.59 9.40 -3.93
C LYS A 280 -0.87 10.56 -4.60
N ARG A 281 -0.79 11.71 -3.92
CA ARG A 281 -0.05 12.88 -4.43
C ARG A 281 1.40 12.50 -4.72
N CYS A 282 2.06 11.85 -3.76
CA CYS A 282 3.42 11.36 -3.91
C CYS A 282 3.54 10.47 -5.16
N TYR A 283 2.67 9.46 -5.30
CA TYR A 283 2.67 8.59 -6.48
C TYR A 283 2.52 9.35 -7.79
N LEU A 284 1.53 10.25 -7.90
CA LEU A 284 1.25 10.98 -9.13
C LEU A 284 2.36 11.96 -9.50
N HIS A 285 3.09 12.50 -8.52
CA HIS A 285 4.26 13.35 -8.77
C HIS A 285 5.52 12.55 -9.12
N THR A 286 5.71 11.38 -8.51
CA THR A 286 6.84 10.48 -8.82
C THR A 286 6.68 9.84 -10.20
N TYR A 287 5.45 9.48 -10.55
CA TYR A 287 5.10 8.81 -11.79
C TYR A 287 4.04 9.63 -12.54
N PRO A 288 4.42 10.76 -13.14
CA PRO A 288 3.48 11.65 -13.79
C PRO A 288 2.89 11.06 -15.07
N PHE A 289 1.66 11.47 -15.36
CA PHE A 289 0.87 11.01 -16.49
C PHE A 289 -0.06 12.13 -16.97
N VAL A 290 -0.64 11.95 -18.15
CA VAL A 290 -1.63 12.85 -18.73
C VAL A 290 -3.04 12.30 -18.48
N LEU A 291 -3.86 13.05 -17.76
CA LEU A 291 -5.28 12.75 -17.59
C LEU A 291 -6.08 13.48 -18.66
N ILE A 292 -6.88 12.77 -19.43
CA ILE A 292 -7.68 13.29 -20.55
C ILE A 292 -9.15 13.25 -20.18
N LEU A 293 -9.84 14.37 -20.20
CA LEU A 293 -11.29 14.45 -20.02
C LEU A 293 -11.96 14.45 -21.38
N GLU A 294 -12.78 13.44 -21.64
CA GLU A 294 -13.52 13.29 -22.89
C GLU A 294 -15.02 13.20 -22.60
N SER A 295 -15.82 13.97 -23.35
CA SER A 295 -17.28 13.88 -23.34
C SER A 295 -17.96 14.08 -21.96
N LEU A 296 -17.39 14.90 -21.07
CA LEU A 296 -17.96 15.20 -19.75
C LEU A 296 -18.88 16.43 -19.80
N ALA A 297 -20.09 16.32 -19.23
CA ALA A 297 -20.99 17.47 -19.09
C ALA A 297 -20.30 18.66 -18.36
N PRO A 298 -20.43 19.92 -18.85
CA PRO A 298 -19.63 21.06 -18.38
C PRO A 298 -19.64 21.29 -16.86
N ALA A 299 -20.79 21.11 -16.20
CA ALA A 299 -20.92 21.29 -14.75
C ALA A 299 -20.13 20.23 -13.96
N ARG A 300 -20.17 18.97 -14.41
CA ARG A 300 -19.43 17.85 -13.80
C ARG A 300 -17.94 18.00 -14.04
N GLN A 301 -17.59 18.45 -15.23
CA GLN A 301 -16.22 18.73 -15.62
C GLN A 301 -15.59 19.83 -14.75
N LYS A 302 -16.24 20.99 -14.60
CA LYS A 302 -15.77 22.09 -13.74
C LYS A 302 -15.45 21.58 -12.33
N ARG A 303 -16.30 20.73 -11.79
CA ARG A 303 -16.13 20.14 -10.47
C ARG A 303 -14.96 19.16 -10.40
N LEU A 304 -14.83 18.29 -11.39
CA LEU A 304 -13.71 17.35 -11.50
C LEU A 304 -12.38 18.11 -11.50
N VAL A 305 -12.27 19.15 -12.32
CA VAL A 305 -11.08 20.02 -12.36
C VAL A 305 -10.80 20.63 -10.98
N GLN A 306 -11.83 21.10 -10.27
CA GLN A 306 -11.66 21.66 -8.92
C GLN A 306 -11.13 20.60 -7.93
N VAL A 307 -11.67 19.38 -7.96
CA VAL A 307 -11.20 18.28 -7.10
C VAL A 307 -9.77 17.89 -7.45
N LEU A 308 -9.44 17.75 -8.73
CA LEU A 308 -8.09 17.43 -9.20
C LEU A 308 -7.07 18.48 -8.77
N ALA A 309 -7.40 19.75 -8.90
CA ALA A 309 -6.54 20.85 -8.46
C ALA A 309 -6.39 20.87 -6.92
N GLN A 310 -7.49 20.77 -6.18
CA GLN A 310 -7.48 20.86 -4.72
C GLN A 310 -6.84 19.64 -4.04
N ASP A 311 -7.25 18.45 -4.45
CA ASP A 311 -6.91 17.20 -3.79
C ASP A 311 -5.63 16.59 -4.37
N TYR A 312 -5.23 16.91 -5.60
CA TYR A 312 -4.08 16.28 -6.27
C TYR A 312 -3.08 17.26 -6.89
N GLY A 313 -3.35 18.58 -6.87
CA GLY A 313 -2.47 19.57 -7.51
C GLY A 313 -2.45 19.50 -9.03
N ILE A 314 -3.36 18.73 -9.64
CA ILE A 314 -3.42 18.55 -11.09
C ILE A 314 -4.17 19.73 -11.71
N SER A 315 -3.48 20.48 -12.56
CA SER A 315 -4.03 21.65 -13.24
C SER A 315 -4.30 21.37 -14.72
N ARG A 316 -5.22 22.14 -15.31
CA ARG A 316 -5.46 22.11 -16.76
C ARG A 316 -4.18 22.50 -17.49
N ALA A 317 -3.84 21.74 -18.50
CA ALA A 317 -2.71 21.95 -19.37
C ALA A 317 -3.18 22.41 -20.76
N SER A 318 -2.36 23.24 -21.38
CA SER A 318 -2.52 23.77 -22.73
C SER A 318 -1.81 22.89 -23.76
N LYS A 319 -2.09 23.12 -25.04
CA LYS A 319 -1.38 22.39 -26.12
C LYS A 319 0.14 22.53 -26.02
N ALA A 320 0.62 23.73 -25.68
CA ALA A 320 2.04 24.01 -25.55
C ALA A 320 2.69 23.20 -24.42
N ASP A 321 1.99 22.98 -23.29
CA ASP A 321 2.52 22.21 -22.16
C ASP A 321 2.82 20.75 -22.55
N LEU A 322 1.97 20.18 -23.41
CA LEU A 322 2.19 18.83 -23.93
C LEU A 322 3.30 18.77 -24.98
N GLU A 323 3.40 19.77 -25.86
CA GLU A 323 4.48 19.84 -26.87
C GLU A 323 5.85 19.91 -26.19
N VAL A 324 5.98 20.66 -25.09
CA VAL A 324 7.19 20.66 -24.25
C VAL A 324 7.46 19.27 -23.67
N SER A 325 6.43 18.57 -23.21
CA SER A 325 6.52 17.23 -22.60
C SER A 325 6.92 16.11 -23.58
N LEU A 326 6.93 16.38 -24.88
CA LEU A 326 7.50 15.45 -25.88
C LEU A 326 9.03 15.51 -25.93
N SER A 327 9.60 16.64 -25.50
CA SER A 327 11.05 16.87 -25.51
C SER A 327 11.72 16.59 -24.16
N LEU A 328 10.93 16.51 -23.09
CA LEU A 328 11.38 16.30 -21.71
C LEU A 328 10.40 15.39 -20.96
N PRO A 329 10.87 14.56 -20.01
CA PRO A 329 9.99 13.82 -19.12
C PRO A 329 9.03 14.75 -18.38
N LEU A 330 7.79 14.29 -18.18
CA LEU A 330 6.83 15.02 -17.36
C LEU A 330 7.40 15.26 -15.95
N SER A 331 7.28 16.50 -15.47
CA SER A 331 7.64 16.87 -14.10
C SER A 331 6.46 16.82 -13.14
N SER A 332 5.23 16.77 -13.67
CA SER A 332 3.99 16.70 -12.90
C SER A 332 2.86 16.13 -13.76
N PRO A 333 1.80 15.59 -13.13
CA PRO A 333 0.62 15.13 -13.85
C PRO A 333 -0.13 16.31 -14.50
N LEU A 334 -0.58 16.11 -15.75
CA LEU A 334 -1.27 17.15 -16.53
C LEU A 334 -2.72 16.75 -16.79
N LEU A 335 -3.64 17.73 -16.78
CA LEU A 335 -5.03 17.52 -17.16
C LEU A 335 -5.32 18.15 -18.51
N PHE A 336 -5.70 17.33 -19.48
CA PHE A 336 -6.16 17.77 -20.80
C PHE A 336 -7.65 17.62 -20.94
N ASP A 337 -8.28 18.69 -21.41
CA ASP A 337 -9.71 18.74 -21.69
C ASP A 337 -9.91 18.66 -23.20
N THR A 338 -10.39 17.52 -23.68
CA THR A 338 -10.64 17.31 -25.12
C THR A 338 -12.11 17.52 -25.49
N THR A 339 -12.95 17.92 -24.53
CA THR A 339 -14.41 18.03 -24.70
C THR A 339 -14.81 19.00 -25.82
N LEU A 340 -14.00 20.04 -26.04
CA LEU A 340 -14.23 21.06 -27.07
C LEU A 340 -13.41 20.84 -28.34
N LEU A 341 -12.61 19.77 -28.43
CA LEU A 341 -11.77 19.47 -29.58
C LEU A 341 -12.52 18.68 -30.66
N SER A 342 -12.22 18.99 -31.92
CA SER A 342 -12.62 18.17 -33.06
C SER A 342 -12.00 16.76 -32.99
N LEU A 343 -12.58 15.82 -33.74
CA LEU A 343 -12.04 14.45 -33.81
C LEU A 343 -10.60 14.44 -34.34
N SER A 344 -10.28 15.23 -35.37
CA SER A 344 -8.92 15.33 -35.92
C SER A 344 -7.90 15.88 -34.92
N GLU A 345 -8.31 16.84 -34.08
CA GLU A 345 -7.46 17.36 -33.01
C GLU A 345 -7.21 16.29 -31.94
N ARG A 346 -8.25 15.54 -31.53
CA ARG A 346 -8.11 14.40 -30.59
C ARG A 346 -7.19 13.31 -31.12
N GLU A 347 -7.33 12.92 -32.39
CA GLU A 347 -6.45 11.92 -32.99
C GLU A 347 -4.99 12.36 -33.05
N THR A 348 -4.75 13.65 -33.31
CA THR A 348 -3.40 14.22 -33.30
C THR A 348 -2.82 14.12 -31.89
N TRP A 349 -3.61 14.45 -30.86
CA TRP A 349 -3.21 14.30 -29.47
C TRP A 349 -2.85 12.86 -29.09
N TYR A 350 -3.69 11.90 -29.43
CA TYR A 350 -3.42 10.49 -29.14
C TYR A 350 -2.18 9.99 -29.86
N ARG A 351 -1.95 10.41 -31.11
CA ARG A 351 -0.72 10.11 -31.84
C ARG A 351 0.50 10.73 -31.16
N THR A 352 0.41 11.98 -30.74
CA THR A 352 1.48 12.70 -30.04
C THR A 352 1.86 12.00 -28.73
N LEU A 353 0.90 11.71 -27.85
CA LEU A 353 1.12 11.00 -26.60
C LEU A 353 1.73 9.61 -26.83
N SER A 354 1.20 8.88 -27.80
CA SER A 354 1.71 7.54 -28.15
C SER A 354 3.14 7.59 -28.68
N SER A 355 3.45 8.56 -29.54
CA SER A 355 4.79 8.74 -30.13
C SER A 355 5.84 9.14 -29.08
N GLY A 356 5.46 9.96 -28.10
CA GLY A 356 6.32 10.36 -27.00
C GLY A 356 6.38 9.34 -25.85
N GLN A 357 5.68 8.20 -25.98
CA GLN A 357 5.52 7.20 -24.91
C GLN A 357 5.05 7.82 -23.58
N ILE A 358 4.24 8.88 -23.67
CA ILE A 358 3.74 9.60 -22.49
C ILE A 358 2.60 8.79 -21.88
N PRO A 359 2.67 8.39 -20.60
CA PRO A 359 1.56 7.75 -19.90
C PRO A 359 0.31 8.61 -19.96
N TYR A 360 -0.84 8.05 -20.36
CA TYR A 360 -2.10 8.78 -20.28
C TYR A 360 -3.28 7.90 -19.85
N VAL A 361 -4.30 8.55 -19.29
CA VAL A 361 -5.57 7.95 -18.86
C VAL A 361 -6.70 8.79 -19.42
N ILE A 362 -7.69 8.14 -20.03
CA ILE A 362 -8.91 8.82 -20.50
C ILE A 362 -10.00 8.64 -19.46
N LEU A 363 -10.71 9.75 -19.20
CA LEU A 363 -11.88 9.83 -18.34
C LEU A 363 -13.07 10.22 -19.19
N THR A 364 -13.97 9.27 -19.41
CA THR A 364 -15.27 9.51 -20.03
C THR A 364 -16.38 9.68 -18.99
N GLU A 365 -17.53 10.21 -19.42
CA GLU A 365 -18.71 10.36 -18.54
C GLU A 365 -19.26 9.01 -18.05
N GLU A 366 -19.20 7.97 -18.87
CA GLU A 366 -19.62 6.61 -18.51
C GLU A 366 -18.70 6.00 -17.44
N GLU A 367 -17.39 6.20 -17.55
CA GLU A 367 -16.41 5.69 -16.58
C GLU A 367 -16.44 6.48 -15.27
N ALA A 368 -16.66 7.80 -15.33
CA ALA A 368 -16.70 8.63 -14.14
C ALA A 368 -17.90 8.33 -13.23
N TRP A 369 -19.02 7.87 -13.81
CA TRP A 369 -20.31 7.80 -13.10
C TRP A 369 -21.06 6.47 -13.20
N SER A 370 -20.65 5.49 -14.01
CA SER A 370 -21.29 4.17 -14.00
C SER A 370 -20.94 3.41 -12.71
N SER A 371 -21.93 2.72 -12.14
CA SER A 371 -21.73 1.81 -11.02
C SER A 371 -21.05 0.48 -11.41
N ALA A 372 -20.80 0.26 -12.72
CA ALA A 372 -20.41 -1.04 -13.27
C ALA A 372 -19.29 -1.01 -14.33
N GLY A 373 -18.80 0.16 -14.74
CA GLY A 373 -17.81 0.29 -15.82
C GLY A 373 -16.37 0.44 -15.33
N PHE A 374 -15.48 -0.37 -15.88
CA PHE A 374 -14.03 -0.23 -15.73
C PHE A 374 -13.54 0.93 -16.61
N PRO A 375 -12.72 1.87 -16.09
CA PRO A 375 -12.04 2.83 -16.94
C PRO A 375 -11.04 2.14 -17.87
N THR A 376 -11.02 2.58 -19.12
CA THR A 376 -10.12 2.12 -20.17
C THR A 376 -8.79 2.85 -20.02
N VAL A 377 -7.82 2.23 -19.35
CA VAL A 377 -6.43 2.69 -19.36
C VAL A 377 -5.83 2.34 -20.73
N LEU A 378 -5.74 3.30 -21.63
CA LEU A 378 -5.06 3.12 -22.92
C LEU A 378 -3.57 3.45 -22.76
N TRP A 379 -2.76 2.45 -22.44
CA TRP A 379 -1.30 2.52 -22.59
C TRP A 379 -0.92 2.21 -24.05
N PRO A 380 0.10 2.87 -24.65
CA PRO A 380 0.57 2.49 -25.99
C PRO A 380 0.92 1.00 -26.03
N ALA A 381 0.51 0.34 -27.12
CA ALA A 381 0.41 -1.10 -27.27
C ALA A 381 1.75 -1.86 -27.10
N ASP A 382 2.10 -2.18 -25.86
CA ASP A 382 2.65 -3.49 -25.50
C ASP A 382 1.62 -4.16 -24.57
N ARG A 383 1.05 -5.27 -25.06
CA ARG A 383 -0.21 -5.85 -24.60
C ARG A 383 0.07 -7.03 -23.69
N SER A 384 -0.03 -6.85 -22.36
CA SER A 384 -0.25 -7.98 -21.45
C SER A 384 -0.83 -7.67 -20.06
N LEU A 385 -1.29 -6.45 -19.77
CA LEU A 385 -1.83 -6.12 -18.45
C LEU A 385 -3.36 -5.95 -18.49
N ASP A 386 -4.06 -6.84 -17.79
CA ASP A 386 -5.48 -6.68 -17.42
C ASP A 386 -5.65 -5.35 -16.67
N PRO A 387 -6.71 -4.56 -16.90
CA PRO A 387 -6.94 -3.24 -16.30
C PRO A 387 -6.79 -3.18 -14.76
N LEU A 388 -6.91 -4.31 -14.06
CA LEU A 388 -6.59 -4.42 -12.62
C LEU A 388 -5.10 -4.19 -12.28
N HIS A 389 -4.19 -4.13 -13.25
CA HIS A 389 -2.75 -4.23 -13.03
C HIS A 389 -1.94 -2.95 -13.32
N ALA A 390 -2.59 -1.83 -13.60
CA ALA A 390 -1.90 -0.53 -13.66
C ALA A 390 -2.01 0.17 -12.30
N PRO A 391 -0.90 0.55 -11.62
CA PRO A 391 -1.02 1.31 -10.37
C PRO A 391 -1.70 2.69 -10.55
N HIS A 392 -1.66 3.23 -11.77
CA HIS A 392 -2.51 4.36 -12.17
C HIS A 392 -4.01 4.05 -12.11
N PHE A 393 -4.46 2.80 -12.35
CA PHE A 393 -5.87 2.39 -12.26
C PHE A 393 -6.41 2.50 -10.83
N VAL A 394 -5.64 2.11 -9.82
CA VAL A 394 -6.09 2.21 -8.42
C VAL A 394 -6.21 3.66 -8.00
N VAL A 395 -5.21 4.49 -8.32
CA VAL A 395 -5.28 5.94 -8.08
C VAL A 395 -6.44 6.58 -8.86
N HIS A 396 -6.72 6.07 -10.06
CA HIS A 396 -7.84 6.49 -10.88
C HIS A 396 -9.20 6.16 -10.24
N GLN A 397 -9.40 4.92 -9.76
CA GLN A 397 -10.59 4.52 -9.00
C GLN A 397 -10.79 5.37 -7.74
N ALA A 398 -9.69 5.76 -7.09
CA ALA A 398 -9.74 6.65 -5.95
C ALA A 398 -10.21 8.07 -6.31
N ILE A 399 -9.71 8.62 -7.42
CA ILE A 399 -10.18 9.89 -7.99
C ILE A 399 -11.68 9.78 -8.31
N LEU A 400 -12.12 8.70 -8.94
CA LEU A 400 -13.52 8.46 -9.27
C LEU A 400 -14.41 8.35 -8.03
N THR A 401 -13.97 7.59 -7.02
CA THR A 401 -14.66 7.48 -5.72
C THR A 401 -14.80 8.84 -5.06
N ARG A 402 -13.77 9.67 -5.15
CA ARG A 402 -13.78 11.04 -4.63
C ARG A 402 -14.79 11.93 -5.35
N LEU A 403 -14.91 11.81 -6.67
CA LEU A 403 -15.92 12.52 -7.46
C LEU A 403 -17.32 12.11 -7.06
N ARG A 404 -17.58 10.80 -6.95
CA ARG A 404 -18.88 10.23 -6.56
C ARG A 404 -19.32 10.74 -5.19
N ALA A 405 -18.43 10.69 -4.21
CA ALA A 405 -18.70 11.18 -2.86
C ALA A 405 -18.91 12.70 -2.76
N SER A 406 -18.48 13.44 -3.78
CA SER A 406 -18.73 14.88 -3.86
C SER A 406 -20.12 15.16 -4.48
N SER A 407 -20.64 14.32 -5.38
CA SER A 407 -21.90 14.56 -6.11
C SER A 407 -23.09 14.88 -5.20
N PRO A 408 -23.93 15.90 -5.50
CA PRO A 408 -25.13 16.21 -4.71
C PRO A 408 -26.15 15.06 -4.72
N SER A 409 -26.13 14.20 -5.74
CA SER A 409 -26.94 12.96 -5.79
C SER A 409 -26.48 11.86 -4.81
N ALA A 410 -25.32 12.01 -4.16
CA ALA A 410 -24.87 11.11 -3.10
C ALA A 410 -25.59 11.35 -1.76
N LEU A 411 -26.50 12.34 -1.70
CA LEU A 411 -27.48 12.46 -0.63
C LEU A 411 -28.65 11.49 -0.90
N ARG A 412 -28.60 10.37 -0.16
CA ARG A 412 -29.67 9.41 0.18
C ARG A 412 -30.64 8.99 -0.95
N PRO A 413 -30.67 7.68 -1.31
CA PRO A 413 -31.89 7.11 -1.90
C PRO A 413 -32.99 7.13 -0.82
N GLY A 414 -33.84 8.16 -0.82
CA GLY A 414 -34.94 8.25 0.16
C GLY A 414 -35.66 9.59 0.28
N GLU A 415 -35.11 10.71 -0.21
CA GLU A 415 -35.74 12.03 -0.09
C GLU A 415 -36.22 12.58 -1.45
N ALA A 416 -36.85 11.71 -2.25
CA ALA A 416 -37.68 12.11 -3.38
C ALA A 416 -39.03 11.37 -3.28
N ARG A 417 -39.98 11.98 -2.60
CA ARG A 417 -41.42 11.82 -2.84
C ARG A 417 -42.08 13.18 -2.75
#